data_AF-A0A0K8PX08-F1
#
_entry.id   AF-A0A0K8PX08-F1
#
_cell.length_a   1.000
_cell.length_b   1.000
_cell.length_c   1.000
_cell.angle_alpha   90.00
_cell.angle_beta   90.00
_cell.angle_gamma   90.00
#
_symmetry.space_group_name_H-M   'P 1'
#
loop_
_entity.id
_entity.type
_entity.pdbx_description
1 polymer ?
#
loop_
_entity_poly.entity_id
_entity_poly.type
_entity_poly.pdbx_seq_one_letter_code
_entity_poly.pdbx_strand_id
1 'polypeptide(L)'
;MTHRSAWVSQLGTLPVIEGTVIRLQVEYLPSGATPKPVWLWWSGTDATDTQVDLLWQVFLRRFDIEHTFRLFKQTLGWTCPKIRTPEAA
;
A
#
# COMPACT_ATOMS: atom_id res chain seq x y z
N MET A 1 10.77 -10.50 -22.71
CA MET A 1 10.51 -9.47 -21.68
C MET A 1 11.44 -9.75 -20.51
N THR A 2 12.48 -8.95 -20.31
CA THR A 2 13.50 -9.20 -19.28
C THR A 2 13.27 -8.21 -18.13
N HIS A 3 12.35 -8.54 -17.22
CA HIS A 3 12.13 -7.73 -16.02
C HIS A 3 13.24 -8.08 -15.01
N ARG A 4 14.33 -7.31 -15.00
CA ARG A 4 15.39 -7.45 -13.98
C ARG A 4 15.00 -6.62 -12.77
N SER A 5 14.66 -7.27 -11.66
CA SER A 5 14.49 -6.59 -10.38
C SER A 5 15.85 -6.05 -9.89
N ALA A 6 15.83 -4.95 -9.12
CA ALA A 6 17.03 -4.21 -8.70
C ALA A 6 18.06 -5.04 -7.89
N TRP A 7 17.69 -6.25 -7.46
CA TRP A 7 18.44 -7.07 -6.52
C TRP A 7 19.01 -8.36 -7.14
N VAL A 8 18.77 -8.61 -8.43
CA VAL A 8 19.17 -9.86 -9.11
C VAL A 8 20.70 -10.06 -9.07
N SER A 9 21.48 -8.98 -9.22
CA SER A 9 22.95 -9.07 -9.17
C SER A 9 23.49 -9.48 -7.80
N GLN A 10 22.74 -9.23 -6.72
CA GLN A 10 23.16 -9.56 -5.35
C GLN A 10 22.60 -10.90 -4.87
N LEU A 11 21.39 -11.27 -5.30
CA LEU A 11 20.70 -12.47 -4.81
C LEU A 11 20.89 -13.70 -5.72
N GLY A 12 21.35 -13.52 -6.95
CA GLY A 12 21.36 -14.61 -7.94
C GLY A 12 19.94 -15.03 -8.29
N THR A 13 19.49 -16.17 -7.75
CA THR A 13 18.09 -16.63 -7.87
C THR A 13 17.23 -15.87 -6.85
N LEU A 14 16.17 -15.20 -7.30
CA LEU A 14 15.24 -14.54 -6.39
C LEU A 14 14.53 -15.57 -5.51
N PRO A 15 14.43 -15.34 -4.18
CA PRO A 15 13.70 -16.24 -3.30
C PRO A 15 12.21 -16.21 -3.64
N VAL A 16 11.56 -17.37 -3.59
CA VAL A 16 10.10 -17.45 -3.51
C VAL A 16 9.71 -17.10 -2.08
N ILE A 17 8.83 -16.11 -1.93
CA ILE A 17 8.30 -15.69 -0.63
C ILE A 17 6.89 -16.27 -0.50
N GLU A 18 6.72 -17.19 0.43
CA GLU A 18 5.41 -17.75 0.76
C GLU A 18 4.52 -16.68 1.41
N GLY A 19 3.22 -16.81 1.22
CA GLY A 19 2.25 -15.90 1.81
C GLY A 19 0.83 -16.18 1.34
N THR A 20 -0.11 -15.48 1.95
CA THR A 20 -1.52 -15.57 1.62
C THR A 20 -1.88 -14.56 0.53
N VAL A 21 -2.61 -15.03 -0.48
CA VAL A 21 -3.22 -14.17 -1.50
C VAL A 21 -4.73 -14.08 -1.24
N ILE A 22 -5.22 -12.86 -1.05
CA ILE A 22 -6.63 -12.59 -0.74
C ILE A 22 -7.28 -11.89 -1.94
N ARG A 23 -8.37 -12.46 -2.45
CA ARG A 23 -9.19 -11.85 -3.51
C ARG A 23 -10.35 -11.09 -2.89
N LEU A 24 -10.34 -9.78 -3.02
CA LEU A 24 -11.47 -8.93 -2.65
C LEU A 24 -12.36 -8.70 -3.87
N GLN A 25 -13.59 -9.21 -3.79
CA GLN A 25 -14.64 -8.88 -4.75
C GLN A 25 -15.26 -7.55 -4.34
N VAL A 26 -15.37 -6.63 -5.29
CA VAL A 26 -15.99 -5.32 -5.08
C VAL A 26 -17.35 -5.36 -5.76
N GLU A 27 -18.42 -5.19 -5.00
CA GLU A 27 -19.78 -5.19 -5.55
C GLU A 27 -20.17 -3.82 -6.13
N TYR A 28 -19.68 -2.75 -5.50
CA TYR A 28 -20.09 -1.39 -5.83
C TYR A 28 -18.92 -0.41 -5.81
N LEU A 29 -18.85 0.44 -6.83
CA LEU A 29 -17.96 1.59 -6.89
C LEU A 29 -18.81 2.87 -7.01
N PRO A 30 -18.64 3.85 -6.11
CA PRO A 30 -19.37 5.12 -6.16
C PRO A 30 -19.18 5.90 -7.47
N SER A 31 -18.07 5.66 -8.19
CA SER A 31 -17.79 6.29 -9.48
C SER A 31 -18.60 5.71 -10.66
N GLY A 32 -19.34 4.61 -10.46
CA GLY A 32 -20.07 3.91 -11.52
C GLY A 32 -19.19 3.06 -12.45
N ALA A 33 -17.87 3.01 -12.21
CA ALA A 33 -16.97 2.16 -12.98
C ALA A 33 -17.25 0.67 -12.74
N THR A 34 -16.96 -0.17 -13.74
CA THR A 34 -17.03 -1.64 -13.58
C THR A 34 -16.06 -2.08 -12.48
N PRO A 35 -16.54 -2.69 -11.38
CA PRO A 35 -15.67 -3.11 -10.31
C PRO A 35 -14.78 -4.26 -10.76
N LYS A 36 -13.47 -4.06 -10.63
CA LYS A 36 -12.47 -5.12 -10.80
C LYS A 36 -12.07 -5.65 -9.41
N PRO A 37 -11.79 -6.96 -9.28
CA PRO A 37 -11.33 -7.50 -8.02
C PRO A 37 -10.00 -6.87 -7.61
N VAL A 38 -9.82 -6.66 -6.31
CA VAL A 38 -8.55 -6.24 -5.72
C VAL A 38 -7.85 -7.48 -5.17
N TRP A 39 -6.54 -7.58 -5.40
CA TRP A 39 -5.71 -8.66 -4.88
C TRP A 39 -4.79 -8.10 -3.81
N LEU A 40 -4.84 -8.69 -2.61
CA LEU A 40 -3.91 -8.41 -1.53
C LEU A 40 -2.94 -9.58 -1.36
N TRP A 41 -1.71 -9.27 -1.01
CA TRP A 41 -0.72 -10.25 -0.56
C TRP A 41 -0.30 -9.94 0.86
N TRP A 42 -0.24 -10.97 1.70
CA TRP A 42 0.21 -10.89 3.09
C TRP A 42 1.27 -11.96 3.33
N SER A 43 2.34 -11.62 4.03
CA SER A 43 3.48 -12.52 4.25
C SER A 43 3.19 -13.69 5.20
N GLY A 44 2.08 -13.65 5.95
CA GLY A 44 1.63 -14.78 6.76
C GLY A 44 1.09 -15.90 5.88
N THR A 45 1.47 -17.14 6.19
CA THR A 45 0.88 -18.35 5.62
C THR A 45 -0.34 -18.79 6.42
N ASP A 46 -1.20 -19.61 5.81
CA ASP A 46 -2.37 -20.21 6.46
C ASP A 46 -3.28 -19.21 7.18
N ALA A 47 -3.58 -18.08 6.52
CA ALA A 47 -4.44 -17.06 7.08
C ALA A 47 -5.80 -17.64 7.49
N THR A 48 -6.18 -17.41 8.74
CA THR A 48 -7.52 -17.75 9.24
C THR A 48 -8.55 -16.76 8.69
N ASP A 49 -9.83 -17.14 8.70
CA ASP A 49 -10.92 -16.26 8.29
C ASP A 49 -10.91 -14.92 9.04
N THR A 50 -10.64 -14.94 10.36
CA THR A 50 -10.51 -13.72 11.18
C THR A 50 -9.32 -12.85 10.74
N GLN A 51 -8.22 -13.45 10.31
CA GLN A 51 -7.08 -12.70 9.76
C GLN A 51 -7.44 -12.10 8.40
N VAL A 52 -8.11 -12.84 7.53
CA VAL A 52 -8.60 -12.32 6.24
C VAL A 52 -9.50 -11.11 6.46
N ASP A 53 -10.42 -11.18 7.42
CA ASP A 53 -11.31 -10.08 7.80
C ASP A 53 -10.55 -8.85 8.28
N LEU A 54 -9.56 -9.04 9.15
CA LEU A 54 -8.73 -7.94 9.63
C LEU A 54 -7.92 -7.30 8.49
N LEU A 55 -7.31 -8.11 7.61
CA LEU A 55 -6.40 -7.65 6.57
C LEU A 55 -7.10 -6.76 5.54
N TRP A 56 -8.33 -7.09 5.12
CA TRP A 56 -9.06 -6.23 4.18
C TRP A 56 -9.50 -4.91 4.82
N GLN A 57 -9.86 -4.92 6.11
CA GLN A 57 -10.22 -3.71 6.85
C GLN A 57 -9.00 -2.78 7.01
N VAL A 58 -7.84 -3.34 7.36
CA VAL A 58 -6.57 -2.59 7.41
C VAL A 58 -6.22 -2.02 6.04
N PHE A 59 -6.45 -2.76 4.95
CA PHE A 59 -6.25 -2.24 3.61
C PHE A 59 -7.11 -1.01 3.30
N LEU A 60 -8.33 -0.91 3.83
CA LEU A 60 -9.15 0.30 3.68
C LEU A 60 -8.57 1.52 4.42
N ARG A 61 -7.89 1.29 5.56
CA ARG A 61 -7.18 2.33 6.33
C ARG A 61 -5.90 2.82 5.67
N ARG A 62 -5.46 2.20 4.57
CA ARG A 62 -4.21 2.60 3.88
C ARG A 62 -4.18 4.08 3.53
N PHE A 63 -5.34 4.69 3.27
CA PHE A 63 -5.43 6.09 2.90
C PHE A 63 -5.23 7.07 4.05
N ASP A 64 -5.22 6.61 5.30
CA ASP A 64 -5.09 7.47 6.46
C ASP A 64 -3.77 8.28 6.39
N ILE A 65 -2.68 7.66 5.91
CA ILE A 65 -1.38 8.35 5.76
C ILE A 65 -1.42 9.44 4.68
N GLU A 66 -2.11 9.23 3.56
CA GLU A 66 -2.30 10.24 2.52
C GLU A 66 -3.16 11.40 3.04
N HIS A 67 -4.17 11.12 3.84
CA HIS A 67 -4.97 12.16 4.50
C HIS A 67 -4.11 12.97 5.49
N THR A 68 -3.24 12.31 6.27
CA THR A 68 -2.28 13.00 7.15
C THR A 68 -1.32 13.88 6.35
N PHE A 69 -0.75 13.37 5.25
CA PHE A 69 0.09 14.20 4.38
C PHE A 69 -0.67 15.36 3.76
N ARG A 70 -1.93 15.16 3.36
CA ARG A 70 -2.78 16.24 2.84
C ARG A 70 -3.02 17.31 3.88
N LEU A 71 -3.38 16.92 5.11
CA LEU A 71 -3.57 17.83 6.24
C LEU A 71 -2.33 18.70 6.45
N PHE A 72 -1.16 18.09 6.54
CA PHE A 72 0.11 18.78 6.75
C PHE A 72 0.45 19.75 5.63
N LYS A 73 0.36 19.30 4.37
CA LYS A 73 0.77 20.12 3.23
C LYS A 73 -0.23 21.22 2.90
N GLN A 74 -1.52 20.91 2.92
CA GLN A 74 -2.57 21.80 2.40
C GLN A 74 -3.24 22.63 3.51
N THR A 75 -3.62 22.00 4.62
CA THR A 75 -4.34 22.70 5.69
C THR A 75 -3.39 23.45 6.61
N LEU A 76 -2.30 22.81 7.05
CA LEU A 76 -1.31 23.43 7.93
C LEU A 76 -0.23 24.21 7.15
N GLY A 77 -0.19 24.06 5.82
CA GLY A 77 0.73 24.81 4.97
C GLY A 77 2.20 24.48 5.21
N TRP A 78 2.53 23.25 5.66
CA TRP A 78 3.90 22.89 6.08
C TRP A 78 4.91 22.91 4.92
N THR A 79 4.47 23.02 3.67
CA THR A 79 5.31 23.23 2.49
C THR A 79 5.43 24.70 2.06
N CYS A 80 4.78 25.63 2.76
CA CYS A 80 4.82 27.07 2.47
C CYS A 80 6.14 27.73 2.92
N PRO A 81 6.72 27.40 4.11
CA PRO A 81 8.00 27.97 4.52
C PRO A 81 9.13 27.62 3.55
N LYS A 82 9.85 28.64 3.04
CA LYS A 82 11.05 28.46 2.21
C LYS A 82 12.30 28.38 3.08
N ILE A 83 12.40 27.31 3.85
CA ILE A 83 13.51 27.06 4.77
C ILE A 83 14.78 26.83 3.94
N ARG A 84 15.86 27.58 4.26
CA ARG A 84 17.12 27.56 3.49
C ARG A 84 18.19 26.66 4.11
N THR A 85 17.96 26.16 5.32
CA THR A 85 18.88 25.32 6.08
C THR A 85 18.11 24.16 6.73
N PRO A 86 18.59 22.90 6.65
CA PRO A 86 17.86 21.74 7.19
C PRO A 86 17.53 21.84 8.69
N GLU A 87 18.38 22.51 9.47
CA GLU A 87 18.26 22.63 10.92
C GLU A 87 17.10 23.52 11.37
N ALA A 88 16.50 24.28 10.44
CA ALA A 88 15.42 25.22 10.73
C ALA A 88 14.01 24.65 10.46
N ALA A 89 13.91 23.35 10.16
CA ALA A 89 12.66 22.62 9.91
C ALA A 89 12.05 22.00 11.17
#